data_AF-A0A6B1F7G2-F1
#
_entry.id   AF-A0A6B1F7G2-F1
#
_cell.length_a   1.000
_cell.length_b   1.000
_cell.length_c   1.000
_cell.angle_alpha   90.00
_cell.angle_beta   90.00
_cell.angle_gamma   90.00
#
_symmetry.space_group_name_H-M   'P 1'
#
loop_
_entity.id
_entity.type
_entity.pdbx_description
1 polymer ?
#
loop_
_entity_poly.entity_id
_entity_poly.type
_entity_poly.pdbx_seq_one_letter_code
_entity_poly.pdbx_strand_id
1 'polypeptide(L)'
;MEPLQAFGIVAVAGWLALLATMAWLLRQWRPDQPEWSRKIVHLGAGLVLPMAWATNISRTVALAAAVLATILVAVNQRTRLLPGLESVNRRSYGTVAYGLSILLLLWWGWPHHAAIVVAAGLMMAFGDGLAGILGPAYPSPGWCVLGQRKSLLGTTCVALVATGVGWMLFGEHLSLTQLLVLGGVAAALEQISVLGADNLLLPLGTAALL
;
A
#
# COMPACT_ATOMS: atom_id res chain seq x y z
N MET A 1 -14.29 -23.51 10.57
CA MET A 1 -13.45 -22.29 10.58
C MET A 1 -12.89 -22.16 11.97
N GLU A 2 -11.56 -22.10 12.11
CA GLU A 2 -10.91 -21.95 13.42
C GLU A 2 -11.38 -20.65 14.09
N PRO A 3 -11.59 -20.61 15.42
CA PRO A 3 -12.06 -19.41 16.14
C PRO A 3 -11.22 -18.16 15.87
N LEU A 4 -9.89 -18.34 15.75
CA LEU A 4 -8.96 -17.26 15.44
C LEU A 4 -9.18 -16.67 14.04
N GLN A 5 -9.44 -17.52 13.05
CA GLN A 5 -9.72 -17.09 11.68
C GLN A 5 -11.06 -16.34 11.60
N ALA A 6 -12.08 -16.81 12.33
CA ALA A 6 -13.37 -16.14 12.42
C ALA A 6 -13.21 -14.72 12.99
N PHE A 7 -12.47 -14.60 14.10
CA PHE A 7 -12.11 -13.32 14.69
C PHE A 7 -11.36 -12.43 13.69
N GLY A 8 -10.38 -12.99 12.96
CA GLY A 8 -9.62 -12.27 11.93
C GLY A 8 -10.50 -11.68 10.83
N ILE A 9 -11.44 -12.46 10.32
CA ILE A 9 -12.38 -11.98 9.27
C ILE A 9 -13.23 -10.84 9.82
N VAL A 10 -13.77 -10.96 11.03
CA VAL A 10 -14.59 -9.91 11.65
C VAL A 10 -13.75 -8.66 11.92
N ALA A 11 -12.53 -8.81 12.44
CA ALA A 11 -11.63 -7.69 12.72
C ALA A 11 -11.23 -6.95 11.43
N VAL A 12 -10.88 -7.67 10.36
CA VAL A 12 -10.55 -7.08 9.05
C VAL A 12 -11.78 -6.38 8.45
N ALA A 13 -12.95 -7.01 8.49
CA ALA A 13 -14.18 -6.38 8.00
C ALA A 13 -14.53 -5.11 8.78
N GLY A 14 -14.43 -5.15 10.11
CA GLY A 14 -14.63 -3.99 10.98
C GLY A 14 -13.63 -2.87 10.70
N TRP A 15 -12.36 -3.22 10.48
CA TRP A 15 -11.31 -2.26 10.10
C TRP A 15 -11.59 -1.59 8.74
N LEU A 16 -11.95 -2.37 7.73
CA LEU A 16 -12.30 -1.85 6.41
C LEU A 16 -13.55 -0.95 6.47
N ALA A 17 -14.56 -1.32 7.26
CA ALA A 17 -15.75 -0.50 7.47
C ALA A 17 -15.40 0.83 8.19
N LEU A 18 -14.54 0.78 9.20
CA LEU A 18 -14.03 1.97 9.88
C LEU A 18 -13.26 2.88 8.91
N LEU A 19 -12.36 2.32 8.10
CA LEU A 19 -11.60 3.07 7.11
C LEU A 19 -12.51 3.73 6.06
N ALA A 20 -13.49 2.99 5.54
CA ALA A 20 -14.45 3.54 4.59
C ALA A 20 -15.27 4.69 5.22
N THR A 21 -15.69 4.52 6.47
CA THR A 21 -16.41 5.55 7.23
C THR A 21 -15.54 6.79 7.45
N MET A 22 -14.30 6.61 7.88
CA MET A 22 -13.36 7.71 8.10
C MET A 22 -13.04 8.45 6.79
N ALA A 23 -12.82 7.73 5.70
CA ALA A 23 -12.59 8.32 4.38
C ALA A 23 -13.82 9.12 3.90
N TRP A 24 -15.03 8.59 4.12
CA TRP A 24 -16.26 9.30 3.80
C TRP A 24 -16.43 10.57 4.65
N LEU A 25 -16.27 10.48 5.97
CA LEU A 25 -16.35 11.64 6.88
C LEU A 25 -15.32 12.71 6.53
N LEU A 26 -14.07 12.31 6.25
CA LEU A 26 -13.02 13.25 5.89
C LEU A 26 -13.33 13.97 4.59
N ARG A 27 -13.93 13.28 3.62
CA ARG A 27 -14.37 13.89 2.37
C ARG A 27 -15.49 14.90 2.59
N GLN A 28 -16.41 14.65 3.53
CA GLN A 28 -17.45 15.61 3.91
C GLN A 28 -16.88 16.82 4.64
N TRP A 29 -15.88 16.61 5.51
CA TRP A 29 -15.26 17.68 6.30
C TRP A 29 -14.26 18.53 5.49
N ARG A 30 -13.58 17.93 4.52
CA ARG A 30 -12.55 18.56 3.67
C ARG A 30 -12.82 18.29 2.19
N PRO A 31 -13.93 18.79 1.62
CA PRO A 31 -14.30 18.54 0.23
C PRO A 31 -13.24 19.05 -0.76
N ASP A 32 -12.52 20.12 -0.42
CA ASP A 32 -11.47 20.71 -1.25
C ASP A 32 -10.16 19.91 -1.25
N GLN A 33 -10.03 18.90 -0.39
CA GLN A 33 -8.80 18.12 -0.24
C GLN A 33 -9.05 16.60 -0.35
N PRO A 34 -9.58 16.11 -1.49
CA PRO A 34 -9.95 14.70 -1.69
C PRO A 34 -8.75 13.73 -1.56
N GLU A 35 -7.54 14.23 -1.74
CA GLU A 35 -6.30 13.46 -1.61
C GLU A 35 -6.08 12.89 -0.20
N TRP A 36 -6.53 13.56 0.85
CA TRP A 36 -6.38 13.03 2.21
C TRP A 36 -7.22 11.77 2.44
N SER A 37 -8.46 11.77 1.94
CA SER A 37 -9.33 10.60 2.04
C SER A 37 -8.70 9.40 1.34
N ARG A 38 -8.15 9.63 0.14
CA ARG A 38 -7.43 8.60 -0.63
C ARG A 38 -6.20 8.08 0.11
N LYS A 39 -5.39 8.96 0.69
CA LYS A 39 -4.16 8.55 1.39
C LYS A 39 -4.43 7.83 2.71
N ILE A 40 -5.49 8.16 3.44
CA ILE A 40 -5.93 7.39 4.62
C ILE A 40 -6.33 5.97 4.22
N VAL A 41 -7.13 5.80 3.15
CA VAL A 41 -7.50 4.47 2.66
C VAL A 41 -6.26 3.69 2.23
N HIS A 42 -5.33 4.33 1.51
CA HIS A 42 -4.08 3.71 1.05
C HIS A 42 -3.23 3.17 2.20
N LEU A 43 -2.99 3.99 3.23
CA LEU A 43 -2.24 3.61 4.43
C LEU A 43 -2.98 2.52 5.21
N GLY A 44 -4.28 2.71 5.43
CA GLY A 44 -5.10 1.81 6.22
C GLY A 44 -5.33 0.44 5.57
N ALA A 45 -5.49 0.39 4.25
CA ALA A 45 -5.63 -0.86 3.50
C ALA A 45 -4.38 -1.75 3.67
N GLY A 46 -3.19 -1.15 3.76
CA GLY A 46 -1.95 -1.89 3.99
C GLY A 46 -1.92 -2.65 5.31
N LEU A 47 -2.62 -2.15 6.34
CA LEU A 47 -2.72 -2.79 7.65
C LEU A 47 -3.59 -4.06 7.65
N VAL A 48 -4.34 -4.33 6.59
CA VAL A 48 -5.09 -5.58 6.45
C VAL A 48 -4.16 -6.79 6.41
N LEU A 49 -2.99 -6.68 5.78
CA LEU A 49 -2.03 -7.78 5.65
C LEU A 49 -1.49 -8.29 7.00
N PRO A 50 -0.93 -7.44 7.90
CA PRO A 50 -0.48 -7.91 9.20
C PRO A 50 -1.64 -8.41 10.07
N MET A 51 -2.84 -7.81 9.97
CA MET A 51 -4.03 -8.33 10.68
C MET A 51 -4.41 -9.74 10.19
N ALA A 52 -4.42 -9.95 8.88
CA ALA A 52 -4.71 -11.24 8.27
C ALA A 52 -3.65 -12.28 8.65
N TRP A 53 -2.39 -11.87 8.75
CA TRP A 53 -1.29 -12.75 9.15
C TRP A 53 -1.42 -13.16 10.61
N ALA A 54 -1.60 -12.19 11.51
CA ALA A 54 -1.71 -12.41 12.95
C ALA A 54 -2.90 -13.29 13.35
N THR A 55 -3.93 -13.34 12.51
CA THR A 55 -5.15 -14.13 12.74
C THR A 55 -5.24 -15.40 11.88
N ASN A 56 -4.11 -15.79 11.24
CA ASN A 56 -4.01 -17.01 10.44
C ASN A 56 -5.10 -17.14 9.37
N ILE A 57 -5.42 -16.04 8.67
CA ILE A 57 -6.37 -16.09 7.55
C ILE A 57 -5.84 -17.04 6.48
N SER A 58 -6.66 -18.03 6.10
CA SER A 58 -6.28 -19.02 5.10
C SER A 58 -6.10 -18.39 3.71
N ARG A 59 -5.26 -19.04 2.88
CA ARG A 59 -5.01 -18.61 1.49
C ARG A 59 -6.30 -18.41 0.68
N THR A 60 -7.26 -19.33 0.80
CA THR A 60 -8.53 -19.24 0.08
C THR A 60 -9.29 -17.96 0.43
N VAL A 61 -9.36 -17.62 1.72
CA VAL A 61 -10.05 -16.40 2.18
C VAL A 61 -9.29 -15.15 1.77
N ALA A 62 -7.97 -15.12 1.96
CA ALA A 62 -7.14 -13.98 1.58
C ALA A 62 -7.22 -13.69 0.07
N LEU A 63 -7.13 -14.71 -0.78
CA LEU A 63 -7.25 -14.56 -2.23
C LEU A 63 -8.65 -14.15 -2.65
N ALA A 64 -9.70 -14.77 -2.10
CA ALA A 64 -11.07 -14.38 -2.41
C ALA A 64 -11.34 -12.91 -2.07
N ALA A 65 -10.88 -12.46 -0.90
CA ALA A 65 -10.99 -11.07 -0.47
C ALA A 65 -10.20 -10.12 -1.38
N ALA A 66 -8.96 -10.46 -1.74
CA ALA A 66 -8.12 -9.64 -2.62
C ALA A 66 -8.68 -9.54 -4.05
N VAL A 67 -9.17 -10.64 -4.61
CA VAL A 67 -9.85 -10.65 -5.93
C VAL A 67 -11.09 -9.76 -5.87
N LEU A 68 -11.95 -9.94 -4.87
CA LEU A 68 -13.16 -9.14 -4.71
C LEU A 68 -12.83 -7.65 -4.56
N ALA A 69 -11.89 -7.29 -3.69
CA ALA A 69 -11.45 -5.91 -3.50
C ALA A 69 -10.90 -5.30 -4.79
N THR A 70 -10.07 -6.04 -5.53
CA THR A 70 -9.51 -5.57 -6.80
C THR A 70 -10.59 -5.35 -7.85
N ILE A 71 -11.56 -6.26 -7.96
CA ILE A 71 -12.71 -6.10 -8.86
C ILE A 71 -13.55 -4.88 -8.46
N LEU A 72 -13.87 -4.73 -7.17
CA LEU A 72 -14.65 -3.60 -6.68
C LEU A 72 -13.98 -2.26 -6.99
N VAL A 73 -12.66 -2.17 -6.77
CA VAL A 73 -11.88 -0.97 -7.12
C VAL A 73 -11.86 -0.75 -8.65
N ALA A 74 -11.68 -1.80 -9.45
CA ALA A 74 -11.67 -1.68 -10.90
C ALA A 74 -13.03 -1.26 -11.48
N VAL A 75 -14.14 -1.75 -10.90
CA VAL A 75 -15.50 -1.32 -11.24
C VAL A 75 -15.70 0.14 -10.81
N ASN A 76 -15.30 0.49 -9.60
CA ASN A 76 -15.38 1.86 -9.10
C ASN A 76 -14.63 2.83 -10.02
N GLN A 77 -13.49 2.42 -10.57
CA GLN A 77 -12.70 3.21 -11.52
C GLN A 77 -13.47 3.60 -12.77
N ARG A 78 -14.44 2.78 -13.18
CA ARG A 78 -15.31 3.04 -14.34
C ARG A 78 -16.58 3.78 -13.96
N THR A 79 -17.17 3.46 -12.80
CA THR A 79 -18.50 3.95 -12.41
C THR A 79 -18.48 5.16 -11.49
N ARG A 80 -17.34 5.46 -10.85
CA ARG A 80 -17.14 6.53 -9.86
C ARG A 80 -18.14 6.56 -8.71
N LEU A 81 -18.68 5.39 -8.32
CA LEU A 81 -19.72 5.28 -7.27
C LEU A 81 -19.21 5.65 -5.88
N LEU A 82 -17.94 5.37 -5.60
CA LEU A 82 -17.21 5.72 -4.38
C LEU A 82 -16.08 6.67 -4.75
N PRO A 83 -16.38 7.97 -4.95
CA PRO A 83 -15.39 8.89 -5.46
C PRO A 83 -14.25 9.16 -4.46
N GLY A 84 -14.38 8.72 -3.19
CA GLY A 84 -13.35 8.78 -2.15
C GLY A 84 -12.13 7.87 -2.37
N LEU A 85 -12.23 6.89 -3.27
CA LEU A 85 -11.15 5.93 -3.57
C LEU A 85 -10.27 6.37 -4.75
N GLU A 86 -10.66 7.42 -5.47
CA GLU A 86 -10.04 7.84 -6.73
C GLU A 86 -9.67 9.31 -6.73
N SER A 87 -8.60 9.65 -7.47
CA SER A 87 -8.22 11.05 -7.67
C SER A 87 -9.19 11.73 -8.62
N VAL A 88 -9.61 12.94 -8.25
CA VAL A 88 -10.64 13.70 -8.98
C VAL A 88 -10.12 14.20 -10.35
N ASN A 89 -8.80 14.31 -10.53
CA ASN A 89 -8.21 15.11 -11.61
C ASN A 89 -7.23 14.39 -12.56
N ARG A 90 -7.01 13.08 -12.45
CA ARG A 90 -6.12 12.33 -13.37
C ARG A 90 -6.63 10.91 -13.61
N ARG A 91 -6.54 10.42 -14.86
CA ARG A 91 -6.66 8.98 -15.15
C ARG A 91 -5.42 8.27 -14.59
N SER A 92 -5.40 7.98 -13.29
CA SER A 92 -4.39 7.13 -12.65
C SER A 92 -5.04 5.80 -12.31
N TYR A 93 -4.37 4.70 -12.66
CA TYR A 93 -4.81 3.34 -12.34
C TYR A 93 -4.22 2.86 -11.00
N GLY A 94 -3.67 3.77 -10.19
CA GLY A 94 -2.93 3.44 -8.96
C GLY A 94 -3.71 2.58 -7.97
N THR A 95 -4.99 2.87 -7.73
CA THR A 95 -5.81 2.07 -6.79
C THR A 95 -6.04 0.65 -7.31
N VAL A 96 -6.21 0.48 -8.64
CA VAL A 96 -6.30 -0.85 -9.26
C VAL A 96 -4.96 -1.57 -9.22
N ALA A 97 -3.86 -0.86 -9.50
CA ALA A 97 -2.50 -1.40 -9.43
C ALA A 97 -2.14 -1.86 -8.01
N TYR A 98 -2.58 -1.12 -6.99
CA TYR A 98 -2.47 -1.51 -5.58
C TYR A 98 -3.21 -2.81 -5.29
N GLY A 99 -4.48 -2.93 -5.69
CA GLY A 99 -5.26 -4.16 -5.48
C GLY A 99 -4.60 -5.36 -6.19
N LEU A 100 -4.15 -5.14 -7.42
CA LEU A 100 -3.47 -6.16 -8.22
C LEU A 100 -2.14 -6.60 -7.60
N SER A 101 -1.34 -5.67 -7.09
CA SER A 101 -0.05 -6.02 -6.47
C SER A 101 -0.24 -6.86 -5.21
N ILE A 102 -1.22 -6.52 -4.36
CA ILE A 102 -1.59 -7.33 -3.20
C ILE A 102 -2.09 -8.72 -3.63
N LEU A 103 -2.93 -8.79 -4.66
CA LEU A 103 -3.42 -10.08 -5.18
C LEU A 103 -2.26 -10.96 -5.67
N LEU A 104 -1.31 -10.40 -6.42
CA LEU A 104 -0.14 -11.13 -6.92
C LEU A 104 0.77 -11.60 -5.78
N LEU A 105 1.03 -10.74 -4.80
CA LEU A 105 1.82 -11.09 -3.61
C LEU A 105 1.16 -12.22 -2.81
N LEU A 106 -0.15 -12.13 -2.57
CA LEU A 106 -0.89 -13.18 -1.87
C LEU A 106 -0.90 -14.49 -2.66
N TRP A 107 -1.07 -14.42 -3.98
CA TRP A 107 -1.07 -15.59 -4.85
C TRP A 107 0.29 -16.29 -4.85
N TRP A 108 1.39 -15.54 -4.83
CA TRP A 108 2.72 -16.10 -4.78
C TRP A 108 3.08 -16.63 -3.39
N GLY A 109 2.96 -15.77 -2.37
CA GLY A 109 3.59 -16.01 -1.07
C GLY A 109 2.68 -16.48 0.05
N TRP A 110 1.35 -16.40 -0.05
CA TRP A 110 0.50 -16.64 1.12
C TRP A 110 0.16 -18.14 1.33
N PRO A 111 0.21 -18.67 2.57
CA PRO A 111 0.71 -18.06 3.80
C PRO A 111 2.21 -18.34 4.06
N HIS A 112 2.86 -19.19 3.27
CA HIS A 112 4.22 -19.69 3.57
C HIS A 112 5.31 -18.60 3.62
N HIS A 113 5.15 -17.54 2.84
CA HIS A 113 6.00 -16.34 2.79
C HIS A 113 5.23 -15.09 3.25
N ALA A 114 4.31 -15.24 4.22
CA ALA A 114 3.49 -14.13 4.70
C ALA A 114 4.30 -12.93 5.20
N ALA A 115 5.47 -13.15 5.82
CA ALA A 115 6.36 -12.07 6.24
C ALA A 115 6.82 -11.19 5.07
N ILE A 116 7.18 -11.78 3.93
CA ILE A 116 7.58 -11.05 2.71
C ILE A 116 6.39 -10.28 2.14
N VAL A 117 5.21 -10.93 2.06
CA VAL A 117 3.97 -10.30 1.57
C VAL A 117 3.58 -9.09 2.44
N VAL A 118 3.61 -9.24 3.76
CA VAL A 118 3.31 -8.17 4.72
C VAL A 118 4.34 -7.06 4.60
N ALA A 119 5.64 -7.38 4.54
CA ALA A 119 6.69 -6.39 4.39
C ALA A 119 6.50 -5.56 3.13
N ALA A 120 6.40 -6.21 1.97
CA ALA A 120 6.21 -5.54 0.68
C ALA A 120 4.96 -4.66 0.64
N GLY A 121 3.83 -5.16 1.17
CA GLY A 121 2.60 -4.39 1.25
C GLY A 121 2.70 -3.18 2.18
N LEU A 122 3.37 -3.31 3.34
CA LEU A 122 3.61 -2.19 4.25
C LEU A 122 4.57 -1.15 3.64
N MET A 123 5.61 -1.60 2.94
CA MET A 123 6.55 -0.70 2.26
C MET A 123 5.85 0.13 1.19
N MET A 124 4.94 -0.46 0.42
CA MET A 124 4.11 0.29 -0.52
C MET A 124 3.12 1.21 0.20
N ALA A 125 2.35 0.68 1.16
CA ALA A 125 1.28 1.44 1.81
C ALA A 125 1.83 2.65 2.58
N PHE A 126 2.88 2.45 3.39
CA PHE A 126 3.48 3.53 4.18
C PHE A 126 4.50 4.33 3.38
N GLY A 127 5.32 3.70 2.53
CA GLY A 127 6.33 4.41 1.74
C GLY A 127 5.69 5.38 0.76
N ASP A 128 4.88 4.90 -0.20
CA ASP A 128 4.17 5.78 -1.14
C ASP A 128 3.12 6.65 -0.43
N GLY A 129 2.43 6.10 0.56
CA GLY A 129 1.41 6.82 1.32
C GLY A 129 1.99 8.08 1.96
N LEU A 130 3.07 7.94 2.74
CA LEU A 130 3.71 9.05 3.42
C LEU A 130 4.49 9.95 2.46
N ALA A 131 5.16 9.41 1.43
CA ALA A 131 5.86 10.22 0.44
C ALA A 131 4.92 11.18 -0.29
N GLY A 132 3.72 10.72 -0.64
CA GLY A 132 2.69 11.56 -1.26
C GLY A 132 2.05 12.59 -0.32
N ILE A 133 2.16 12.42 1.00
CA ILE A 133 1.71 13.42 1.99
C ILE A 133 2.84 14.41 2.30
N LEU A 134 4.00 13.92 2.71
CA LEU A 134 5.12 14.73 3.19
C LEU A 134 5.80 15.49 2.05
N GLY A 135 5.95 14.86 0.88
CA GLY A 135 6.68 15.44 -0.24
C GLY A 135 6.09 16.76 -0.76
N PRO A 136 4.75 16.88 -0.89
CA PRO A 136 4.10 18.15 -1.19
C PRO A 136 3.94 19.08 0.02
N ALA A 137 3.82 18.55 1.24
CA ALA A 137 3.55 19.34 2.45
C ALA A 137 4.74 20.19 2.92
N TYR A 138 5.97 19.73 2.68
CA TYR A 138 7.18 20.42 3.11
C TYR A 138 8.11 20.73 1.93
N PRO A 139 8.73 21.93 1.89
CA PRO A 139 9.68 22.27 0.84
C PRO A 139 10.95 21.42 0.97
N SER A 140 11.35 20.77 -0.11
CA SER A 140 12.62 20.07 -0.25
C SER A 140 13.08 20.13 -1.71
N PRO A 141 14.37 19.85 -2.01
CA PRO A 141 14.82 19.65 -3.39
C PRO A 141 13.90 18.66 -4.11
N GLY A 142 13.59 18.95 -5.38
CA GLY A 142 12.67 18.16 -6.17
C GLY A 142 13.11 18.08 -7.62
N TRP A 143 12.62 17.06 -8.30
CA TRP A 143 12.94 16.77 -9.69
C TRP A 143 11.70 16.20 -10.38
N CYS A 144 11.81 15.92 -11.68
CA CYS A 144 10.73 15.37 -12.47
C CYS A 144 11.17 14.04 -13.09
N VAL A 145 10.38 12.99 -12.89
CA VAL A 145 10.58 11.68 -13.52
C VAL A 145 9.31 11.35 -14.29
N LEU A 146 9.42 11.14 -15.61
CA LEU A 146 8.29 10.81 -16.48
C LEU A 146 7.09 11.79 -16.32
N GLY A 147 7.37 13.08 -16.15
CA GLY A 147 6.34 14.11 -15.98
C GLY A 147 5.71 14.16 -14.58
N GLN A 148 6.19 13.37 -13.61
CA GLN A 148 5.76 13.42 -12.21
C GLN A 148 6.81 14.12 -11.34
N ARG A 149 6.34 15.09 -10.54
CA ARG A 149 7.19 15.76 -9.54
C ARG A 149 7.53 14.78 -8.42
N LYS A 150 8.81 14.69 -8.10
CA LYS A 150 9.36 13.94 -6.97
C LYS A 150 10.11 14.89 -6.05
N SER A 151 10.29 14.47 -4.80
CA SER A 151 10.97 15.28 -3.79
C SER A 151 11.94 14.44 -2.98
N LEU A 152 13.01 15.10 -2.52
CA LEU A 152 14.01 14.48 -1.64
C LEU A 152 13.33 13.92 -0.38
N LEU A 153 12.47 14.71 0.27
CA LEU A 153 11.79 14.27 1.48
C LEU A 153 10.91 13.04 1.23
N GLY A 154 10.14 13.01 0.15
CA GLY A 154 9.30 11.85 -0.20
C GLY A 154 10.14 10.62 -0.49
N THR A 155 11.20 10.76 -1.27
CA THR A 155 12.11 9.67 -1.65
C THR A 155 12.84 9.09 -0.44
N THR A 156 13.35 9.95 0.45
CA THR A 156 13.96 9.54 1.72
C THR A 156 12.94 8.85 2.62
N CYS A 157 11.69 9.31 2.65
CA CYS A 157 10.63 8.65 3.41
C CYS A 157 10.41 7.21 2.94
N VAL A 158 10.33 6.96 1.63
CA VAL A 158 10.22 5.60 1.07
C VAL A 158 11.39 4.73 1.51
N ALA A 159 12.62 5.23 1.39
CA ALA A 159 13.82 4.49 1.78
C ALA A 159 13.83 4.13 3.26
N LEU A 160 13.45 5.07 4.14
CA LEU A 160 13.40 4.86 5.59
C LEU A 160 12.29 3.88 5.98
N VAL A 161 11.11 3.99 5.38
CA VAL A 161 10.01 3.05 5.61
C VAL A 161 10.43 1.64 5.18
N ALA A 162 11.02 1.49 4.00
CA ALA A 162 11.47 0.19 3.51
C ALA A 162 12.59 -0.41 4.37
N THR A 163 13.57 0.39 4.76
CA THR A 163 14.64 -0.05 5.68
C THR A 163 14.06 -0.44 7.04
N GLY A 164 13.15 0.36 7.60
CA GLY A 164 12.55 0.13 8.92
C GLY A 164 11.64 -1.09 8.97
N VAL A 165 10.79 -1.29 7.96
CA VAL A 165 9.95 -2.49 7.83
C VAL A 165 10.83 -3.73 7.60
N GLY A 166 11.85 -3.62 6.75
CA GLY A 166 12.83 -4.69 6.52
C GLY A 166 13.56 -5.08 7.81
N TRP A 167 14.00 -4.09 8.59
CA TRP A 167 14.64 -4.33 9.88
C TRP A 167 13.69 -4.99 10.89
N MET A 168 12.44 -4.51 10.98
CA MET A 168 11.44 -5.05 11.91
C MET A 168 11.12 -6.53 11.66
N LEU A 169 11.07 -6.96 10.40
CA LEU A 169 10.67 -8.33 10.04
C LEU A 169 11.83 -9.26 9.72
N PHE A 170 12.99 -8.72 9.31
CA PHE A 170 14.13 -9.50 8.81
C PHE A 170 15.47 -9.05 9.40
N GLY A 171 15.50 -8.19 10.42
CA GLY A 171 16.74 -7.64 10.99
C GLY A 171 17.70 -8.66 11.60
N GLU A 172 17.19 -9.85 11.98
CA GLU A 172 18.04 -10.97 12.42
C GLU A 172 18.69 -11.75 11.26
N HIS A 173 18.14 -11.61 10.04
CA HIS A 173 18.54 -12.38 8.86
C HIS A 173 19.27 -11.54 7.81
N LEU A 174 19.02 -10.22 7.77
CA LEU A 174 19.61 -9.29 6.83
C LEU A 174 20.64 -8.40 7.50
N SER A 175 21.79 -8.26 6.86
CA SER A 175 22.80 -7.27 7.23
C SER A 175 22.29 -5.84 7.03
N LEU A 176 22.91 -4.87 7.73
CA LEU A 176 22.63 -3.45 7.53
C LEU A 176 22.77 -3.04 6.06
N THR A 177 23.77 -3.56 5.35
CA THR A 177 23.97 -3.29 3.92
C THR A 177 22.79 -3.78 3.08
N GLN A 178 22.27 -4.98 3.33
CA GLN A 178 21.09 -5.50 2.62
C GLN A 178 19.84 -4.66 2.90
N LEU A 179 19.65 -4.21 4.15
CA LEU A 179 18.54 -3.33 4.52
C LEU A 179 18.63 -1.95 3.83
N LEU A 180 19.83 -1.38 3.73
CA LEU A 180 20.06 -0.12 3.01
C LEU A 180 19.86 -0.28 1.49
N VAL A 181 20.27 -1.42 0.91
CA VAL A 181 20.01 -1.75 -0.50
C VAL A 181 18.50 -1.87 -0.75
N LEU A 182 17.78 -2.57 0.13
CA LEU A 182 16.32 -2.68 0.07
C LEU A 182 15.64 -1.30 0.09
N GLY A 183 16.06 -0.42 1.01
CA GLY A 183 15.59 0.95 1.08
C GLY A 183 15.89 1.77 -0.18
N GLY A 184 17.11 1.66 -0.70
CA GLY A 184 17.53 2.33 -1.93
C GLY A 184 16.75 1.86 -3.16
N VAL A 185 16.54 0.54 -3.31
CA VAL A 185 15.75 -0.01 -4.42
C VAL A 185 14.27 0.38 -4.30
N ALA A 186 13.68 0.33 -3.10
CA ALA A 186 12.31 0.79 -2.89
C ALA A 186 12.13 2.25 -3.32
N ALA A 187 13.06 3.13 -2.93
CA ALA A 187 13.06 4.53 -3.32
C ALA A 187 13.25 4.73 -4.83
N ALA A 188 14.09 3.93 -5.49
CA ALA A 188 14.28 3.98 -6.93
C ALA A 188 13.04 3.51 -7.71
N LEU A 189 12.39 2.43 -7.28
CA LEU A 189 11.17 1.90 -7.90
C LEU A 189 10.00 2.88 -7.76
N GLU A 190 9.88 3.57 -6.63
CA GLU A 190 8.86 4.61 -6.41
C GLU A 190 8.96 5.76 -7.41
N GLN A 191 10.16 6.06 -7.93
CA GLN A 191 10.34 7.12 -8.93
C GLN A 191 9.51 6.86 -10.19
N ILE A 192 9.28 5.59 -10.54
CA ILE A 192 8.52 5.13 -11.71
C ILE A 192 7.02 5.11 -11.38
N SER A 193 6.44 6.29 -11.19
CA SER A 193 5.04 6.49 -10.75
C SER A 193 4.04 6.78 -11.88
N VAL A 194 4.46 6.68 -13.14
CA VAL A 194 3.60 6.96 -14.29
C VAL A 194 2.37 6.06 -14.27
N LEU A 195 1.18 6.67 -14.36
CA LEU A 195 -0.14 5.99 -14.28
C LEU A 195 -0.38 5.13 -13.02
N GLY A 196 0.41 5.30 -11.96
CA GLY A 196 0.32 4.50 -10.73
C GLY A 196 1.12 3.19 -10.77
N ALA A 197 2.12 3.09 -11.65
CA ALA A 197 3.01 1.93 -11.75
C ALA A 197 3.83 1.67 -10.48
N ASP A 198 4.09 2.69 -9.67
CA ASP A 198 4.72 2.60 -8.35
C ASP A 198 4.00 1.62 -7.42
N ASN A 199 2.67 1.61 -7.44
CA ASN A 199 1.83 0.70 -6.65
C ASN A 199 1.91 -0.77 -7.10
N LEU A 200 2.58 -1.06 -8.20
CA LEU A 200 2.88 -2.40 -8.66
C LEU A 200 4.38 -2.71 -8.51
N LEU A 201 5.23 -1.80 -8.98
CA LEU A 201 6.68 -1.99 -9.02
C LEU A 201 7.31 -2.02 -7.62
N LEU A 202 6.93 -1.09 -6.74
CA LEU A 202 7.50 -1.00 -5.41
C LEU A 202 7.28 -2.28 -4.60
N PRO A 203 6.04 -2.75 -4.36
CA PRO A 203 5.81 -3.96 -3.55
C PRO A 203 6.37 -5.23 -4.21
N LEU A 204 6.25 -5.40 -5.52
CA LEU A 204 6.76 -6.60 -6.19
C LEU A 204 8.29 -6.63 -6.23
N GLY A 205 8.91 -5.47 -6.45
CA GLY A 205 10.37 -5.35 -6.48
C GLY A 205 11.00 -5.50 -5.10
N THR A 206 10.39 -4.97 -4.03
CA THR A 206 10.87 -5.21 -2.66
C THR A 206 10.64 -6.65 -2.22
N ALA A 207 9.52 -7.27 -2.60
CA ALA A 207 9.29 -8.69 -2.35
C ALA A 207 10.32 -9.59 -3.06
N ALA A 208 10.76 -9.24 -4.26
CA ALA A 208 11.76 -10.02 -5.00
C ALA A 208 13.18 -9.92 -4.40
N LEU A 209 13.44 -8.93 -3.54
CA LEU A 209 14.72 -8.74 -2.84
C LEU A 209 14.77 -9.40 -1.45
N LEU A 210 13.62 -9.78 -0.90
CA LEU A 210 13.46 -10.41 0.41
C LEU A 210 13.34 -11.93 0.25
#